data_AF-A0A521FLV6-F1
#
_entry.id   AF-A0A521FLV6-F1
#
_cell.length_a   1.000
_cell.length_b   1.000
_cell.length_c   1.000
_cell.angle_alpha   90.00
_cell.angle_beta   90.00
_cell.angle_gamma   90.00
#
_symmetry.space_group_name_H-M   'P 1'
#
loop_
_entity.id
_entity.type
_entity.pdbx_description
1 polymer ?
#
loop_
_entity_poly.entity_id
_entity_poly.type
_entity_poly.pdbx_seq_one_letter_code
_entity_poly.pdbx_strand_id
1 'polypeptide(L)'
;MNNLFNPSDTNEILTRLEKLKPDAQRQWGKMNVNQMLAHCNASLETAMGLNSPKKLNAFLRFIGKMLKGKYFGEKPIYEKQSNRRYLYHHRKS
;
A
#
# COMPACT_ATOMS: atom_id res chain seq x y z
N MET A 1 -1.65 11.14 -14.02
CA MET A 1 -0.95 10.22 -13.12
C MET A 1 0.52 10.35 -13.44
N ASN A 2 1.36 10.67 -12.46
CA ASN A 2 2.78 10.93 -12.67
C ASN A 2 3.50 9.65 -13.10
N ASN A 3 4.50 9.78 -13.97
CA ASN A 3 5.25 8.70 -14.58
C ASN A 3 6.74 8.81 -14.25
N LEU A 4 7.32 7.77 -13.63
CA LEU A 4 8.75 7.73 -13.28
C LEU A 4 9.70 7.77 -14.49
N PHE A 5 9.22 7.49 -15.70
CA PHE A 5 10.00 7.60 -16.93
C PHE A 5 10.00 9.02 -17.52
N ASN A 6 9.16 9.93 -16.99
CA ASN A 6 9.19 11.34 -17.36
C ASN A 6 10.11 12.10 -16.39
N PRO A 7 11.16 12.79 -16.87
CA PRO A 7 12.09 13.51 -16.00
C PRO A 7 11.43 14.59 -15.12
N SER A 8 10.41 15.29 -15.63
CA SER A 8 9.69 16.32 -14.89
C SER A 8 8.94 15.73 -13.70
N ASP A 9 8.22 14.64 -13.93
CA ASP A 9 7.45 13.94 -12.90
C ASP A 9 8.38 13.35 -11.83
N THR A 10 9.53 12.80 -12.25
CA THR A 10 10.55 12.28 -11.34
C THR A 10 11.14 13.38 -10.46
N ASN A 11 11.45 14.56 -11.02
CA ASN A 11 11.94 15.69 -10.25
C ASN A 11 10.91 16.19 -9.23
N GLU A 12 9.63 16.20 -9.58
CA GLU A 12 8.55 16.55 -8.64
C GLU A 12 8.49 15.54 -7.47
N ILE A 13 8.57 14.25 -7.77
CA ILE A 13 8.57 13.17 -6.78
C ILE A 13 9.77 13.30 -5.84
N LEU A 14 10.98 13.51 -6.38
CA LEU A 14 12.19 13.72 -5.59
C LEU A 14 12.07 14.94 -4.67
N THR A 15 11.60 16.07 -5.20
CA THR A 15 11.35 17.29 -4.42
C THR A 15 10.38 17.04 -3.26
N ARG A 16 9.37 16.19 -3.46
CA ARG A 16 8.41 15.83 -2.40
C ARG A 16 9.04 14.92 -1.35
N LEU A 17 9.89 13.98 -1.76
CA LEU A 17 10.63 13.10 -0.85
C LEU A 17 11.56 13.90 0.06
N GLU A 18 12.29 14.89 -0.48
CA GLU A 18 13.19 15.76 0.30
C GLU A 18 12.47 16.60 1.37
N LYS A 19 11.18 16.88 1.16
CA LYS A 19 10.35 17.64 2.11
C LYS A 19 9.77 16.79 3.23
N LEU A 20 9.95 15.47 3.20
CA LEU A 20 9.46 14.58 4.25
C LEU A 20 10.21 14.80 5.56
N LYS A 21 9.46 14.94 6.66
CA LYS A 21 10.00 15.09 8.01
C LYS A 21 9.50 13.98 8.92
N PRO A 22 10.29 13.51 9.90
CA PRO A 22 9.87 12.44 10.82
C PRO A 22 8.61 12.76 11.63
N ASP A 23 8.37 14.04 11.90
CA ASP A 23 7.24 14.58 12.67
C ASP A 23 6.02 14.95 11.79
N ALA A 24 6.11 14.73 10.47
CA ALA A 24 5.01 15.05 9.57
C ALA A 24 3.74 14.27 9.92
N GLN A 25 2.60 14.95 9.80
CA GLN A 25 1.30 14.35 10.06
C GLN A 25 1.06 13.16 9.13
N ARG A 26 0.73 12.01 9.74
CA ARG A 26 0.45 10.76 9.02
C ARG A 26 -0.77 10.92 8.11
N GLN A 27 -0.62 10.54 6.84
CA GLN A 27 -1.70 10.55 5.85
C GLN A 27 -2.20 9.12 5.50
N TRP A 28 -1.42 8.09 5.84
CA TRP A 28 -1.74 6.68 5.55
C TRP A 28 -1.96 5.89 6.85
N GLY A 29 -3.10 6.16 7.49
CA GLY A 29 -3.52 5.47 8.70
C GLY A 29 -2.52 5.63 9.84
N LYS A 30 -1.99 4.52 10.36
CA LYS A 30 -1.11 4.49 11.53
C LYS A 30 0.39 4.53 11.19
N MET A 31 0.76 4.45 9.91
CA MET A 31 2.17 4.40 9.52
C MET A 31 2.83 5.77 9.70
N ASN A 32 4.00 5.80 10.37
CA ASN A 32 4.86 6.97 10.34
C ASN A 32 5.56 7.10 8.97
N VAL A 33 6.25 8.22 8.75
CA VAL A 33 6.90 8.52 7.46
C VAL A 33 7.88 7.41 7.04
N ASN A 34 8.69 6.92 7.97
CA ASN A 34 9.69 5.88 7.68
C ASN A 34 9.03 4.56 7.26
N GLN A 35 7.95 4.15 7.95
CA GLN A 35 7.18 2.95 7.60
C GLN A 35 6.48 3.10 6.25
N MET A 36 5.94 4.29 5.95
CA MET A 36 5.32 4.57 4.66
C MET A 36 6.33 4.47 3.52
N LEU A 37 7.52 5.06 3.69
CA LEU A 37 8.60 4.98 2.70
C LEU A 37 9.03 3.53 2.47
N ALA A 38 9.24 2.76 3.53
CA ALA A 38 9.59 1.34 3.42
C ALA A 38 8.50 0.53 2.70
N HIS A 39 7.23 0.82 2.96
CA HIS A 39 6.10 0.16 2.30
C HIS A 39 6.07 0.43 0.79
N CYS A 40 6.24 1.69 0.38
CA CYS A 40 6.33 2.06 -1.04
C CYS A 40 7.55 1.40 -1.70
N ASN A 41 8.70 1.39 -1.02
CA ASN A 41 9.94 0.83 -1.57
C ASN A 41 9.82 -0.67 -1.84
N ALA A 42 9.16 -1.44 -0.98
CA ALA A 42 8.99 -2.88 -1.18
C ALA A 42 8.30 -3.22 -2.52
N SER A 43 7.36 -2.39 -2.96
CA SER A 43 6.69 -2.55 -4.25
C SER A 43 7.62 -2.20 -5.43
N LEU A 44 8.42 -1.13 -5.29
CA LEU A 44 9.41 -0.73 -6.29
C LEU A 44 10.53 -1.77 -6.44
N GLU A 45 11.07 -2.27 -5.33
CA GLU A 45 12.07 -3.34 -5.33
C GLU A 45 11.57 -4.59 -6.06
N THR A 46 10.30 -4.94 -5.86
CA THR A 46 9.68 -6.07 -6.57
C THR A 46 9.61 -5.80 -8.07
N ALA A 47 9.17 -4.60 -8.48
CA ALA A 47 9.10 -4.22 -9.89
C ALA A 47 10.48 -4.15 -10.57
N MET A 48 11.51 -3.76 -9.82
CA MET A 48 12.91 -3.72 -10.29
C MET A 48 13.62 -5.08 -10.21
N GLY A 49 12.98 -6.13 -9.68
CA GLY A 49 13.59 -7.44 -9.52
C GLY A 49 14.63 -7.53 -8.39
N LEU A 50 14.76 -6.49 -7.55
CA LEU A 50 15.64 -6.47 -6.39
C LEU A 50 15.08 -7.30 -5.23
N ASN A 51 13.76 -7.44 -5.18
CA ASN A 51 13.06 -8.25 -4.21
C ASN A 51 12.10 -9.19 -4.94
N SER A 52 11.97 -10.41 -4.45
CA SER A 52 11.06 -11.40 -5.01
C SER A 52 10.27 -12.03 -3.87
N PRO A 53 8.93 -12.01 -3.93
CA PRO A 53 8.13 -12.66 -2.91
C PRO A 53 8.48 -14.14 -2.86
N LYS A 54 8.58 -14.68 -1.63
CA LYS A 54 8.88 -16.10 -1.43
C LYS A 54 7.89 -16.95 -2.21
N LYS A 55 8.40 -17.91 -2.98
CA LYS A 55 7.57 -18.86 -3.70
C LYS A 55 6.69 -19.61 -2.69
N LEU A 56 5.38 -19.54 -2.89
CA LEU A 56 4.44 -20.36 -2.15
C LEU A 56 4.75 -21.85 -2.39
N ASN A 57 4.77 -22.64 -1.32
CA ASN A 57 4.90 -24.09 -1.42
C ASN A 57 3.67 -24.71 -2.11
N ALA A 58 3.80 -25.95 -2.59
CA ALA A 58 2.74 -26.62 -3.35
C ALA A 58 1.42 -26.70 -2.56
N PHE A 59 1.50 -26.90 -1.25
CA PHE A 59 0.36 -26.94 -0.35
C PHE A 59 -0.41 -25.61 -0.29
N LEU A 60 0.26 -24.47 -0.05
CA LEU A 60 -0.40 -23.16 -0.07
C LEU A 60 -0.95 -22.81 -1.44
N ARG A 61 -0.27 -23.21 -2.52
CA ARG A 61 -0.77 -23.04 -3.88
C ARG A 61 -2.08 -23.82 -4.11
N PHE A 62 -2.17 -25.04 -3.59
CA PHE A 62 -3.38 -25.86 -3.68
C PHE A 62 -4.55 -25.23 -2.90
N ILE A 63 -4.32 -24.84 -1.64
CA ILE A 63 -5.32 -24.16 -0.82
C ILE A 63 -5.78 -22.86 -1.51
N GLY A 64 -4.85 -22.06 -2.02
CA GLY A 64 -5.16 -20.81 -2.72
C GLY A 64 -6.06 -21.03 -3.95
N LYS A 65 -5.85 -22.11 -4.71
CA LYS A 65 -6.72 -22.48 -5.84
C LYS A 65 -8.14 -22.83 -5.40
N MET A 66 -8.29 -23.60 -4.31
CA MET A 66 -9.59 -23.97 -3.78
C MET A 66 -10.37 -22.73 -3.28
N LEU A 67 -9.68 -21.79 -2.66
CA LEU A 67 -10.28 -20.56 -2.14
C LEU A 67 -10.59 -19.54 -3.26
N LYS A 68 -9.91 -19.58 -4.41
CA LYS A 68 -10.05 -18.58 -5.49
C LYS A 68 -11.52 -18.26 -5.84
N GLY A 69 -12.38 -19.26 -6.00
CA GLY A 69 -13.80 -19.04 -6.35
C GLY A 69 -14.60 -18.28 -5.28
N LYS A 70 -14.25 -18.44 -4.01
CA LYS A 70 -14.91 -17.75 -2.88
C LYS A 70 -14.47 -16.28 -2.78
N TYR A 71 -13.22 -15.97 -3.09
CA TYR A 71 -12.66 -14.62 -2.94
C TYR A 71 -12.87 -13.73 -4.17
N PHE A 72 -12.94 -14.32 -5.37
CA PHE A 72 -13.15 -13.59 -6.63
C PHE A 72 -14.55 -13.79 -7.21
N GLY A 73 -15.48 -14.37 -6.44
CA GLY A 73 -16.90 -14.44 -6.81
C GLY A 73 -17.56 -13.06 -6.71
N GLU A 74 -18.74 -12.92 -7.32
CA GLU A 74 -19.50 -11.65 -7.34
C GLU A 74 -19.91 -11.16 -5.94
N LYS A 75 -19.98 -12.06 -4.96
CA LYS A 75 -20.40 -11.74 -3.59
C LYS A 75 -19.19 -11.28 -2.76
N PRO A 76 -19.23 -10.07 -2.18
CA PRO A 76 -18.15 -9.59 -1.33
C PRO A 76 -17.99 -10.50 -0.10
N ILE A 77 -16.75 -10.93 0.13
CA ILE A 77 -16.30 -11.81 1.22
C ILE A 77 -16.35 -11.16 2.60
N TYR A 78 -16.57 -9.85 2.64
CA TYR A 78 -16.79 -9.06 3.85
C TYR A 78 -18.15 -8.39 3.73
N GLU A 79 -18.89 -8.37 4.85
CA GLU A 79 -20.08 -7.55 4.96
C GLU A 79 -19.66 -6.09 4.75
N LYS A 80 -20.30 -5.38 3.82
CA LYS A 80 -20.13 -3.93 3.68
C LYS A 80 -20.25 -3.36 5.08
N GLN A 81 -19.22 -2.68 5.56
CA GLN A 81 -19.35 -1.89 6.79
C GLN A 81 -20.30 -0.73 6.49
N SER A 82 -21.61 -1.01 6.50
CA SER A 82 -22.60 0.03 6.64
C SER A 82 -22.38 0.60 8.04
N ASN A 83 -21.89 1.84 8.06
CA ASN A 83 -21.86 2.67 9.25
C ASN A 83 -20.84 2.31 10.36
N ARG A 84 -19.54 2.38 10.05
CA ARG A 84 -18.54 2.69 11.08
C ARG A 84 -17.81 3.98 10.78
N ARG A 85 -18.24 5.02 11.51
CA ARG A 85 -17.49 6.22 11.89
C ARG A 85 -16.01 5.88 12.16
N TYR A 86 -15.17 5.94 11.14
CA TYR A 86 -13.73 6.02 11.35
C TYR A 86 -13.35 7.49 11.53
N LEU A 87 -13.43 7.92 12.79
CA LEU A 87 -12.33 8.58 13.48
C LEU A 87 -11.49 9.57 12.65
N TYR A 88 -12.05 10.73 12.34
CA TYR A 88 -11.31 11.99 12.45
C TYR A 88 -12.08 12.88 13.41
N HIS A 89 -11.73 12.79 14.69
CA HIS A 89 -11.99 13.90 15.58
C HIS A 89 -11.22 15.09 15.02
N HIS A 90 -11.96 16.06 14.48
CA HIS A 90 -11.58 17.45 14.61
C HIS A 90 -11.18 17.69 16.07
N ARG A 91 -9.88 17.72 16.36
CA ARG A 91 -9.39 18.40 17.54
C ARG A 91 -8.97 19.79 17.08
N LYS A 92 -9.92 20.72 17.18
CA LYS A 92 -9.63 22.14 17.35
C LYS A 92 -8.70 22.27 18.56
N SER A 93 -7.57 22.94 18.38
CA SER A 93 -6.90 23.85 19.32
C SER A 93 -5.66 24.39 18.65
#